data_AF-A0A0D1M1H5-F1
#
_entry.id   AF-A0A0D1M1H5-F1
#
_cell.length_a   1.000
_cell.length_b   1.000
_cell.length_c   1.000
_cell.angle_alpha   90.00
_cell.angle_beta   90.00
_cell.angle_gamma   90.00
#
_symmetry.space_group_name_H-M   'P 1'
#
loop_
_entity.id
_entity.type
_entity.pdbx_description
1 polymer ?
#
loop_
_entity_poly.entity_id
_entity_poly.type
_entity_poly.pdbx_seq_one_letter_code
_entity_poly.pdbx_strand_id
1 'polypeptide(L)'
;MTIQTGLNGQLRVASDKSITHRAIILGALAVGVTRINHPLLSADTWQTIHAVEQLGVSVEVTEDQALIIKSLGALAIRSNHFQQPLQFDFGNSGTTTRLMIGVLAGLGIPATITGDASLTRRPMNRIVALLANYGAEIQTTDGHLPVTIRSGITSDAINETLAVPSAQVKTSLMLAGLSAGISVVIFDDFKTRNHTENMLSSFGVAVDCQAEMIFGRGRSTISSNNGYSAS
;
A
#
# COMPACT_ATOMS: atom_id res chain seq x y z
N MET A 1 9.87 11.95 54.57
CA MET A 1 10.14 10.86 53.60
C MET A 1 9.20 11.08 52.43
N THR A 2 9.67 11.74 51.38
CA THR A 2 8.83 12.13 50.25
C THR A 2 8.83 10.99 49.25
N ILE A 3 7.71 10.28 49.11
CA ILE A 3 7.59 9.26 48.07
C ILE A 3 7.46 10.01 46.75
N GLN A 4 8.47 9.93 45.88
CA GLN A 4 8.30 10.26 44.46
C GLN A 4 7.41 9.16 43.83
N THR A 5 6.09 9.30 43.93
CA THR A 5 5.15 8.41 43.23
C THR A 5 4.67 9.08 41.94
N GLY A 6 5.26 8.67 40.81
CA GLY A 6 4.78 9.04 39.49
C GLY A 6 5.75 8.60 38.39
N LEU A 7 5.22 8.07 37.28
CA LEU A 7 6.00 7.86 36.07
C LEU A 7 6.40 9.25 35.52
N ASN A 8 7.70 9.56 35.50
CA ASN A 8 8.20 10.84 35.03
C ASN A 8 9.29 10.59 33.98
N GLY A 9 9.05 11.02 32.75
CA GLY A 9 9.93 10.80 31.61
C GLY A 9 9.31 11.30 30.32
N GLN A 10 10.15 11.59 29.32
CA GLN A 10 9.70 11.88 27.96
C GLN A 10 9.88 10.61 27.12
N LEU A 11 8.78 10.04 26.65
CA LEU A 11 8.79 8.92 25.71
C LEU A 11 8.30 9.45 24.36
N ARG A 12 9.02 9.11 23.29
CA ARG A 12 8.51 9.28 21.94
C ARG A 12 7.59 8.10 21.62
N VAL A 13 6.34 8.39 21.27
CA VAL A 13 5.39 7.37 20.83
C VAL A 13 5.95 6.70 19.56
N ALA A 14 5.86 5.37 19.50
CA ALA A 14 6.28 4.61 18.33
C ALA A 14 5.49 5.06 17.11
N SER A 15 6.17 5.20 15.97
CA SER A 15 5.57 5.58 14.70
C SER A 15 4.48 4.61 14.28
N ASP A 16 3.53 5.07 13.48
CA ASP A 16 2.36 4.27 13.14
C ASP A 16 2.71 3.22 12.07
N LYS A 17 2.35 1.95 12.35
CA LYS A 17 2.58 0.82 11.44
C LYS A 17 1.87 1.01 10.10
N SER A 18 0.63 1.46 10.14
CA SER A 18 -0.23 1.68 8.97
C SER A 18 0.30 2.80 8.09
N ILE A 19 0.86 3.86 8.68
CA ILE A 19 1.57 4.94 7.99
C ILE A 19 2.87 4.40 7.36
N THR A 20 3.65 3.61 8.10
CA THR A 20 4.91 3.03 7.61
C THR A 20 4.69 2.16 6.36
N HIS A 21 3.70 1.26 6.36
CA HIS A 21 3.35 0.47 5.17
C HIS A 21 3.05 1.32 3.94
N ARG A 22 2.22 2.36 4.11
CA ARG A 22 1.81 3.26 3.02
C ARG A 22 2.98 4.08 2.50
N ALA A 23 3.83 4.59 3.39
CA ALA A 23 5.00 5.36 3.02
C ALA A 23 5.99 4.52 2.19
N ILE A 24 6.19 3.25 2.56
CA ILE A 24 7.03 2.32 1.78
C ILE A 24 6.46 2.11 0.38
N ILE A 25 5.17 1.78 0.28
CA ILE A 25 4.51 1.51 -1.00
C ILE A 25 4.49 2.77 -1.89
N LEU A 26 4.13 3.93 -1.35
CA LEU A 26 4.10 5.18 -2.11
C LEU A 26 5.49 5.62 -2.54
N GLY A 27 6.51 5.46 -1.68
CA GLY A 27 7.91 5.68 -2.05
C GLY A 27 8.37 4.77 -3.18
N ALA A 28 7.90 3.52 -3.22
CA ALA A 28 8.20 2.58 -4.29
C ALA A 28 7.49 2.94 -5.61
N LEU A 29 6.26 3.46 -5.55
CA LEU A 29 5.52 3.88 -6.75
C LEU A 29 5.94 5.26 -7.28
N ALA A 30 6.61 6.07 -6.45
CA ALA A 30 7.13 7.38 -6.82
C ALA A 30 8.42 7.31 -7.65
N VAL A 31 8.60 8.29 -8.53
CA VAL A 31 9.89 8.57 -9.16
C VAL A 31 10.76 9.37 -8.19
N GLY A 32 12.03 8.99 -8.07
CA GLY A 32 13.04 9.70 -7.29
C GLY A 32 13.45 8.98 -6.00
N VAL A 33 13.80 9.77 -4.99
CA VAL A 33 14.29 9.28 -3.70
C VAL A 33 13.34 9.69 -2.59
N THR A 34 12.74 8.70 -1.92
CA THR A 34 11.92 8.91 -0.73
C THR A 34 12.72 8.54 0.51
N ARG A 35 12.87 9.49 1.43
CA ARG A 35 13.41 9.22 2.78
C ARG A 35 12.25 9.12 3.77
N ILE A 36 12.10 7.98 4.45
CA ILE A 36 11.11 7.80 5.53
C ILE A 36 11.85 7.88 6.86
N ASN A 37 11.62 8.96 7.60
CA ASN A 37 12.18 9.16 8.92
C ASN A 37 11.35 8.42 9.97
N HIS A 38 12.05 7.75 10.88
CA HIS A 38 11.47 7.01 12.00
C HIS A 38 10.37 6.02 11.60
N PRO A 39 10.61 5.11 10.63
CA PRO A 39 9.67 4.06 10.32
C PRO A 39 9.49 3.12 11.51
N LEU A 40 8.31 2.51 11.64
CA LEU A 40 8.14 1.39 12.55
C LEU A 40 8.63 0.11 11.89
N LEU A 41 9.88 -0.29 12.13
CA LEU A 41 10.44 -1.54 11.61
C LEU A 41 9.97 -2.74 12.43
N SER A 42 8.94 -3.41 11.93
CA SER A 42 8.35 -4.63 12.49
C SER A 42 8.39 -5.76 11.46
N ALA A 43 8.13 -7.01 11.90
CA ALA A 43 8.02 -8.14 10.98
C ALA A 43 7.06 -7.85 9.81
N ASP A 44 5.93 -7.20 10.09
CA ASP A 44 4.94 -6.84 9.07
C ASP A 44 5.48 -5.85 8.04
N THR A 45 6.17 -4.78 8.47
CA THR A 45 6.69 -3.75 7.56
C THR A 45 7.90 -4.22 6.78
N TRP A 46 8.70 -5.14 7.35
CA TRP A 46 9.74 -5.85 6.61
C TRP A 46 9.16 -6.64 5.44
N GLN A 47 7.99 -7.26 5.60
CA GLN A 47 7.31 -7.91 4.46
C GLN A 47 6.93 -6.91 3.36
N THR A 48 6.62 -5.66 3.70
CA THR A 48 6.37 -4.62 2.68
C THR A 48 7.65 -4.17 2.00
N ILE A 49 8.75 -4.03 2.75
CA ILE A 49 10.08 -3.70 2.19
C ILE A 49 10.48 -4.78 1.18
N HIS A 50 10.45 -6.05 1.58
CA HIS A 50 10.79 -7.16 0.69
C HIS A 50 9.87 -7.25 -0.52
N ALA A 51 8.59 -6.92 -0.37
CA ALA A 51 7.66 -6.90 -1.50
C ALA A 51 8.07 -5.87 -2.56
N VAL A 52 8.46 -4.65 -2.16
CA VAL A 52 8.87 -3.61 -3.11
C VAL A 52 10.27 -3.88 -3.68
N GLU A 53 11.17 -4.50 -2.90
CA GLU A 53 12.48 -4.96 -3.40
C GLU A 53 12.33 -6.01 -4.50
N GLN A 54 11.41 -6.96 -4.35
CA GLN A 54 11.09 -7.95 -5.40
C GLN A 54 10.52 -7.32 -6.68
N LEU A 55 9.91 -6.14 -6.57
CA LEU A 55 9.46 -5.35 -7.73
C LEU A 55 10.61 -4.57 -8.40
N GLY A 56 11.84 -4.70 -7.91
CA GLY A 56 13.04 -4.05 -8.44
C GLY A 56 13.35 -2.68 -7.83
N VAL A 57 12.70 -2.32 -6.71
CA VAL A 57 12.93 -1.04 -6.03
C VAL A 57 14.08 -1.17 -5.02
N SER A 58 15.00 -0.21 -5.03
CA SER A 58 16.10 -0.18 -4.05
C SER A 58 15.61 0.41 -2.73
N VAL A 59 15.79 -0.35 -1.65
CA VAL A 59 15.50 0.09 -0.29
C VAL A 59 16.75 -0.07 0.57
N GLU A 60 17.08 0.94 1.37
CA GLU A 60 18.23 0.97 2.26
C GLU A 60 17.80 1.46 3.64
N VAL A 61 18.25 0.79 4.71
CA VAL A 61 18.12 1.28 6.08
C VAL A 61 19.41 2.02 6.46
N THR A 62 19.30 3.30 6.82
CA THR A 62 20.44 4.11 7.22
C THR A 62 20.86 3.87 8.67
N GLU A 63 22.04 4.35 9.05
CA GLU A 63 22.55 4.28 10.42
C GLU A 63 21.58 4.90 11.44
N ASP A 64 20.90 5.99 11.06
CA ASP A 64 19.90 6.66 11.89
C ASP A 64 18.49 6.02 11.80
N GLN A 65 18.41 4.77 11.31
CA GLN A 65 17.21 3.96 11.20
C GLN A 65 16.11 4.54 10.30
N ALA A 66 16.46 5.41 9.35
CA ALA A 66 15.55 5.85 8.30
C ALA A 66 15.56 4.86 7.13
N LEU A 67 14.48 4.84 6.34
CA LEU A 67 14.46 4.13 5.05
C LEU A 67 14.75 5.10 3.91
N ILE A 68 15.64 4.73 3.00
CA ILE A 68 15.82 5.39 1.70
C ILE A 68 15.28 4.46 0.62
N ILE A 69 14.27 4.92 -0.10
CA ILE A 69 13.67 4.21 -1.23
C ILE A 69 14.02 4.96 -2.51
N LYS A 70 14.71 4.28 -3.43
CA LYS A 70 15.09 4.83 -4.74
C LYS A 70 14.30 4.08 -5.81
N SER A 71 13.41 4.79 -6.51
CA SER A 71 12.52 4.20 -7.49
C SER A 71 12.43 5.02 -8.78
N LEU A 72 12.23 4.32 -9.89
CA LEU A 72 11.92 4.88 -11.19
C LEU A 72 10.39 5.02 -11.41
N GLY A 73 9.61 4.73 -10.37
CA GLY A 73 8.16 4.88 -10.33
C GLY A 73 7.37 3.70 -10.89
N ALA A 74 6.05 3.74 -10.67
CA ALA A 74 5.12 2.68 -11.06
C ALA A 74 5.23 2.29 -12.54
N LEU A 75 5.37 3.26 -13.44
CA LEU A 75 5.49 2.99 -14.89
C LEU A 75 6.72 2.12 -15.20
N ALA A 76 7.87 2.41 -14.60
CA ALA A 76 9.08 1.62 -14.80
C ALA A 76 8.94 0.21 -14.23
N ILE A 77 8.32 0.07 -13.05
CA ILE A 77 8.02 -1.24 -12.45
C ILE A 77 7.12 -2.07 -13.37
N ARG A 78 6.11 -1.46 -14.01
CA ARG A 78 5.23 -2.14 -14.99
C ARG A 78 5.96 -2.60 -16.24
N SER A 79 6.95 -1.83 -16.67
CA SER A 79 7.78 -2.17 -17.83
C SER A 79 8.81 -3.26 -17.52
N ASN A 80 8.97 -3.68 -16.26
CA ASN A 80 9.83 -4.81 -15.93
C ASN A 80 9.26 -6.11 -16.50
N HIS A 81 10.08 -6.81 -17.29
CA HIS A 81 9.74 -8.11 -17.82
C HIS A 81 10.09 -9.22 -16.82
N PHE A 82 9.12 -9.58 -15.98
CA PHE A 82 9.24 -10.75 -15.11
C PHE A 82 9.09 -12.04 -15.93
N GLN A 83 10.11 -12.90 -15.91
CA GLN A 83 10.12 -14.16 -16.68
C GLN A 83 9.10 -15.19 -16.16
N GLN A 84 8.69 -15.05 -14.90
CA GLN A 84 7.74 -15.92 -14.21
C GLN A 84 6.87 -15.08 -13.27
N PRO A 85 5.66 -15.55 -12.91
CA PRO A 85 4.85 -14.92 -11.88
C PRO A 85 5.62 -14.80 -10.56
N LEU A 86 5.56 -13.64 -9.91
CA LEU A 86 6.23 -13.39 -8.64
C LEU A 86 5.58 -14.20 -7.50
N GLN A 87 6.37 -14.52 -6.47
CA GLN A 87 5.90 -15.29 -5.31
C GLN A 87 6.18 -14.50 -4.04
N PHE A 88 5.12 -14.18 -3.30
CA PHE A 88 5.21 -13.43 -2.05
C PHE A 88 4.71 -14.25 -0.88
N ASP A 89 5.49 -14.31 0.20
CA ASP A 89 5.04 -14.76 1.52
C ASP A 89 5.03 -13.56 2.47
N PHE A 90 3.85 -13.16 2.94
CA PHE A 90 3.70 -12.01 3.82
C PHE A 90 3.56 -12.37 5.30
N GLY A 91 3.88 -13.60 5.69
CA GLY A 91 3.83 -14.05 7.09
C GLY A 91 2.45 -13.79 7.71
N ASN A 92 2.38 -12.95 8.75
CA ASN A 92 1.12 -12.57 9.40
C ASN A 92 0.52 -11.23 8.92
N SER A 93 1.20 -10.52 8.01
CA SER A 93 0.88 -9.13 7.69
C SER A 93 -0.32 -9.00 6.75
N GLY A 94 -1.52 -9.00 7.34
CA GLY A 94 -2.76 -8.75 6.60
C GLY A 94 -2.83 -7.37 5.95
N THR A 95 -2.12 -6.38 6.49
CA THR A 95 -2.01 -5.06 5.86
C THR A 95 -1.17 -5.15 4.60
N THR A 96 0.03 -5.75 4.65
CA THR A 96 0.87 -5.95 3.47
C THR A 96 0.10 -6.68 2.37
N THR A 97 -0.52 -7.82 2.70
CA THR A 97 -1.31 -8.61 1.73
C THR A 97 -2.37 -7.77 1.02
N ARG A 98 -3.23 -7.08 1.78
CA ARG A 98 -4.37 -6.36 1.20
C ARG A 98 -3.96 -5.15 0.37
N LEU A 99 -2.92 -4.43 0.78
CA LEU A 99 -2.41 -3.30 0.01
C LEU A 99 -1.67 -3.79 -1.24
N MET A 100 -0.83 -4.82 -1.12
CA MET A 100 -0.06 -5.35 -2.25
C MET A 100 -0.94 -6.04 -3.29
N ILE A 101 -2.08 -6.64 -2.93
CA ILE A 101 -3.06 -7.13 -3.93
C ILE A 101 -3.50 -5.99 -4.86
N GLY A 102 -3.84 -4.82 -4.30
CA GLY A 102 -4.20 -3.64 -5.09
C GLY A 102 -3.05 -3.16 -5.96
N VAL A 103 -1.85 -3.02 -5.37
CA VAL A 103 -0.64 -2.61 -6.10
C VAL A 103 -0.34 -3.53 -7.28
N LEU A 104 -0.28 -4.85 -7.06
CA LEU A 104 0.05 -5.84 -8.08
C LEU A 104 -1.02 -5.90 -9.18
N ALA A 105 -2.31 -5.84 -8.82
CA ALA A 105 -3.40 -5.76 -9.79
C ALA A 105 -3.34 -4.47 -10.62
N GLY A 106 -2.96 -3.34 -10.03
CA GLY A 106 -2.76 -2.08 -10.75
C GLY A 106 -1.53 -2.09 -11.66
N LEU A 107 -0.43 -2.69 -11.22
CA LEU A 107 0.78 -2.85 -12.03
C LEU A 107 0.56 -3.88 -13.17
N GLY A 108 -0.40 -4.78 -13.01
CA GLY A 108 -0.63 -5.88 -13.95
C GLY A 108 0.46 -6.95 -13.91
N ILE A 109 1.10 -7.13 -12.75
CA ILE A 109 2.16 -8.12 -12.55
C ILE A 109 1.54 -9.42 -12.06
N PRO A 110 1.70 -10.55 -12.80
CA PRO A 110 1.27 -11.84 -12.32
C PRO A 110 2.02 -12.24 -11.05
N ALA A 111 1.29 -12.69 -10.04
CA ALA A 111 1.87 -13.04 -8.75
C ALA A 111 1.00 -14.01 -7.95
N THR A 112 1.63 -14.79 -7.07
CA THR A 112 0.93 -15.55 -6.03
C THR A 112 1.36 -15.02 -4.66
N ILE A 113 0.38 -14.79 -3.79
CA ILE A 113 0.58 -14.31 -2.44
C ILE A 113 0.12 -15.38 -1.46
N THR A 114 0.99 -15.73 -0.51
CA THR A 114 0.71 -16.65 0.60
C THR A 114 1.01 -15.97 1.95
N GLY A 115 0.82 -16.72 3.03
CA GLY A 115 1.13 -16.31 4.39
C GLY A 115 1.05 -17.46 5.38
N ASP A 116 1.25 -17.15 6.65
CA ASP A 116 1.18 -18.15 7.71
C ASP A 116 -0.25 -18.73 7.90
N ALA A 117 -0.37 -19.73 8.76
CA ALA A 117 -1.66 -20.39 9.04
C ALA A 117 -2.73 -19.42 9.56
N SER A 118 -2.35 -18.37 10.29
CA SER A 118 -3.27 -17.37 10.84
C SER A 118 -3.74 -16.40 9.76
N LEU A 119 -2.85 -15.94 8.90
CA LEU A 119 -3.17 -15.05 7.79
C LEU A 119 -4.02 -15.75 6.73
N THR A 120 -3.76 -17.04 6.48
CA THR A 120 -4.51 -17.89 5.55
C THR A 120 -5.99 -18.06 5.94
N ARG A 121 -6.37 -17.81 7.20
CA ARG A 121 -7.79 -17.81 7.62
C ARG A 121 -8.47 -16.46 7.51
N ARG A 122 -7.77 -15.40 7.05
CA ARG A 122 -8.35 -14.06 6.94
C ARG A 122 -9.00 -13.87 5.57
N PRO A 123 -10.22 -13.32 5.50
CA PRO A 123 -10.91 -13.14 4.23
C PRO A 123 -10.20 -12.08 3.37
N MET A 124 -10.04 -12.41 2.08
CA MET A 124 -9.47 -11.54 1.03
C MET A 124 -10.51 -11.09 0.00
N ASN A 125 -11.66 -11.77 -0.06
CA ASN A 125 -12.72 -11.51 -1.05
C ASN A 125 -13.18 -10.08 -1.19
N ARG A 126 -13.17 -9.30 -0.09
CA ARG A 126 -13.63 -7.89 -0.14
C ARG A 126 -12.82 -7.04 -1.11
N ILE A 127 -11.53 -7.32 -1.27
CA ILE A 127 -10.66 -6.58 -2.20
C ILE A 127 -10.65 -7.27 -3.56
N VAL A 128 -10.54 -8.61 -3.54
CA VAL A 128 -10.47 -9.41 -4.77
C VAL A 128 -11.71 -9.22 -5.65
N ALA A 129 -12.91 -9.29 -5.07
CA ALA A 129 -14.15 -9.11 -5.82
C ALA A 129 -14.26 -7.72 -6.45
N LEU A 130 -13.82 -6.68 -5.73
CA LEU A 130 -13.84 -5.31 -6.25
C LEU A 130 -12.87 -5.14 -7.42
N LEU A 131 -11.62 -5.60 -7.27
CA LEU A 131 -10.63 -5.52 -8.35
C LEU A 131 -11.04 -6.35 -9.58
N ALA A 132 -11.73 -7.47 -9.38
CA ALA A 132 -12.30 -8.26 -10.47
C ALA A 132 -13.37 -7.49 -11.26
N ASN A 133 -14.19 -6.66 -10.60
CA ASN A 133 -15.15 -5.78 -11.28
C ASN A 133 -14.46 -4.77 -12.24
N TYR A 134 -13.17 -4.48 -12.01
CA TYR A 134 -12.36 -3.62 -12.87
C TYR A 134 -11.46 -4.40 -13.85
N GLY A 135 -11.72 -5.71 -14.00
CA GLY A 135 -11.13 -6.57 -15.02
C GLY A 135 -9.87 -7.33 -14.62
N ALA A 136 -9.43 -7.25 -13.36
CA ALA A 136 -8.32 -8.07 -12.89
C ALA A 136 -8.72 -9.55 -12.76
N GLU A 137 -7.90 -10.47 -13.27
CA GLU A 137 -8.09 -11.91 -13.07
C GLU A 137 -7.37 -12.35 -11.79
N ILE A 138 -8.11 -12.45 -10.69
CA ILE A 138 -7.58 -12.81 -9.37
C ILE A 138 -8.35 -14.01 -8.81
N GLN A 139 -7.62 -15.04 -8.42
CA GLN A 139 -8.15 -16.28 -7.86
C GLN A 139 -7.78 -16.40 -6.38
N THR A 140 -8.66 -17.03 -5.60
CA THR A 140 -8.46 -17.30 -4.17
C THR A 140 -8.83 -18.75 -3.86
N THR A 141 -8.41 -19.26 -2.70
CA THR A 141 -8.90 -20.54 -2.18
C THR A 141 -10.03 -20.27 -1.19
N ASP A 142 -11.28 -20.53 -1.57
CA ASP A 142 -12.48 -20.28 -0.75
C ASP A 142 -12.55 -18.86 -0.14
N GLY A 143 -12.04 -17.87 -0.86
CA GLY A 143 -11.99 -16.48 -0.42
C GLY A 143 -10.80 -16.06 0.43
N HIS A 144 -9.81 -16.95 0.53
CA HIS A 144 -8.63 -16.81 1.38
C HIS A 144 -7.33 -16.95 0.59
N LEU A 145 -6.20 -16.81 1.28
CA LEU A 145 -4.89 -17.12 0.69
C LEU A 145 -4.79 -18.65 0.40
N PRO A 146 -3.96 -19.07 -0.57
CA PRO A 146 -3.20 -18.21 -1.49
C PRO A 146 -4.09 -17.41 -2.44
N VAL A 147 -3.65 -16.20 -2.76
CA VAL A 147 -4.27 -15.33 -3.77
C VAL A 147 -3.37 -15.32 -5.00
N THR A 148 -3.90 -15.70 -6.16
CA THR A 148 -3.17 -15.73 -7.43
C THR A 148 -3.72 -14.66 -8.36
N ILE A 149 -2.88 -13.68 -8.70
CA ILE A 149 -3.15 -12.62 -9.67
C ILE A 149 -2.57 -13.09 -11.01
N ARG A 150 -3.41 -13.24 -12.02
CA ARG A 150 -3.01 -13.64 -13.38
C ARG A 150 -2.88 -12.44 -14.32
N SER A 151 -3.76 -11.46 -14.16
CA SER A 151 -3.75 -10.22 -14.94
C SER A 151 -4.24 -9.04 -14.10
N GLY A 152 -3.82 -7.84 -14.50
CA GLY A 152 -4.18 -6.59 -13.83
C GLY A 152 -5.53 -6.04 -14.22
N ILE A 153 -5.89 -4.92 -13.61
CA ILE A 153 -7.10 -4.19 -13.99
C ILE A 153 -7.02 -3.71 -15.44
N THR A 154 -8.14 -3.76 -16.15
CA THR A 154 -8.26 -3.36 -17.56
C THR A 154 -9.14 -2.13 -17.77
N SER A 155 -9.82 -1.68 -16.71
CA SER A 155 -10.67 -0.49 -16.74
C SER A 155 -9.85 0.81 -16.79
N ASP A 156 -10.38 1.83 -17.46
CA ASP A 156 -9.77 3.17 -17.56
C ASP A 156 -9.95 4.04 -16.30
N ALA A 157 -10.80 3.60 -15.36
CA ALA A 157 -11.04 4.24 -14.08
C ALA A 157 -11.60 3.24 -13.05
N ILE A 158 -11.43 3.56 -11.76
CA ILE A 158 -12.12 2.91 -10.64
C ILE A 158 -13.18 3.88 -10.12
N ASN A 159 -14.44 3.43 -10.03
CA ASN A 159 -15.57 4.23 -9.54
C ASN A 159 -16.36 3.39 -8.55
N GLU A 160 -16.02 3.48 -7.26
CA GLU A 160 -16.51 2.56 -6.24
C GLU A 160 -17.31 3.29 -5.14
N THR A 161 -18.42 2.69 -4.70
CA THR A 161 -19.10 3.09 -3.45
C THR A 161 -18.80 2.05 -2.39
N LEU A 162 -18.16 2.45 -1.30
CA LEU A 162 -17.82 1.49 -0.24
C LEU A 162 -19.10 0.95 0.38
N ALA A 163 -19.32 -0.36 0.29
CA ALA A 163 -20.44 -1.03 0.96
C ALA A 163 -20.20 -1.29 2.45
N VAL A 164 -18.95 -1.15 2.92
CA VAL A 164 -18.55 -1.40 4.31
C VAL A 164 -17.49 -0.40 4.77
N PRO A 165 -17.45 -0.05 6.08
CA PRO A 165 -16.48 0.90 6.65
C PRO A 165 -15.06 0.31 6.71
N SER A 166 -14.36 0.21 5.58
CA SER A 166 -13.03 -0.39 5.49
C SER A 166 -11.99 0.50 4.82
N ALA A 167 -11.18 1.17 5.66
CA ALA A 167 -10.03 1.96 5.20
C ALA A 167 -8.98 1.12 4.42
N GLN A 168 -8.89 -0.19 4.69
CA GLN A 168 -7.97 -1.08 3.96
C GLN A 168 -8.46 -1.34 2.52
N VAL A 169 -9.77 -1.54 2.33
CA VAL A 169 -10.37 -1.66 0.99
C VAL A 169 -10.16 -0.37 0.23
N LYS A 170 -10.52 0.77 0.84
CA LYS A 170 -10.31 2.10 0.26
C LYS A 170 -8.87 2.31 -0.20
N THR A 171 -7.90 2.07 0.70
CA THR A 171 -6.48 2.23 0.39
C THR A 171 -6.04 1.31 -0.75
N SER A 172 -6.50 0.05 -0.77
CA SER A 172 -6.14 -0.91 -1.81
C SER A 172 -6.62 -0.47 -3.20
N LEU A 173 -7.85 0.05 -3.31
CA LEU A 173 -8.38 0.59 -4.58
C LEU A 173 -7.63 1.83 -5.04
N MET A 174 -7.32 2.75 -4.12
CA MET A 174 -6.50 3.93 -4.43
C MET A 174 -5.12 3.53 -4.96
N LEU A 175 -4.47 2.57 -4.32
CA LEU A 175 -3.18 2.05 -4.77
C LEU A 175 -3.28 1.33 -6.12
N ALA A 176 -4.37 0.59 -6.37
CA ALA A 176 -4.58 -0.08 -7.65
C ALA A 176 -4.68 0.93 -8.81
N GLY A 177 -5.50 1.97 -8.66
CA GLY A 177 -5.62 2.98 -9.70
C GLY A 177 -4.35 3.83 -9.87
N LEU A 178 -3.66 4.13 -8.75
CA LEU A 178 -2.37 4.81 -8.78
C LEU A 178 -1.31 4.00 -9.54
N SER A 179 -1.18 2.72 -9.23
CA SER A 179 -0.25 1.80 -9.89
C SER A 179 -0.58 1.64 -11.38
N ALA A 180 -1.86 1.60 -11.75
CA ALA A 180 -2.30 1.51 -13.14
C ALA A 180 -2.21 2.83 -13.91
N GLY A 181 -2.04 3.96 -13.22
CA GLY A 181 -2.03 5.28 -13.84
C GLY A 181 -3.41 5.75 -14.30
N ILE A 182 -4.48 5.27 -13.66
CA ILE A 182 -5.88 5.58 -13.99
C ILE A 182 -6.52 6.46 -12.91
N SER A 183 -7.72 6.98 -13.21
CA SER A 183 -8.46 7.79 -12.25
C SER A 183 -9.18 6.90 -11.23
N VAL A 184 -9.26 7.36 -9.99
CA VAL A 184 -9.99 6.68 -8.91
C VAL A 184 -10.99 7.65 -8.30
N VAL A 185 -12.24 7.21 -8.22
CA VAL A 185 -13.32 7.86 -7.48
C VAL A 185 -13.87 6.87 -6.47
N ILE A 186 -13.79 7.21 -5.19
CA ILE A 186 -14.36 6.38 -4.12
C ILE A 186 -15.35 7.21 -3.32
N PHE A 187 -16.56 6.69 -3.16
CA PHE A 187 -17.60 7.22 -2.27
C PHE A 187 -17.55 6.47 -0.94
N ASP A 188 -17.32 7.19 0.17
CA ASP A 188 -17.11 6.67 1.53
C ASP A 188 -18.06 7.35 2.55
N ASP A 189 -19.32 6.90 2.58
CA ASP A 189 -20.36 7.35 3.54
C ASP A 189 -19.97 7.12 5.02
N PHE A 190 -18.98 6.27 5.26
CA PHE A 190 -18.56 5.87 6.60
C PHE A 190 -17.47 6.76 7.19
N LYS A 191 -16.90 7.69 6.41
CA LYS A 191 -15.79 8.56 6.82
C LYS A 191 -14.62 7.77 7.42
N THR A 192 -14.20 6.72 6.72
CA THR A 192 -13.10 5.88 7.21
C THR A 192 -11.78 6.67 7.24
N ARG A 193 -10.83 6.24 8.09
CA ARG A 193 -9.52 6.92 8.27
C ARG A 193 -8.88 7.33 6.94
N ASN A 194 -8.31 8.53 6.89
CA ASN A 194 -7.85 9.19 5.68
C ASN A 194 -6.32 9.31 5.53
N HIS A 195 -5.56 8.40 6.17
CA HIS A 195 -4.09 8.46 6.15
C HIS A 195 -3.50 8.36 4.74
N THR A 196 -4.14 7.60 3.84
CA THR A 196 -3.66 7.42 2.46
C THR A 196 -3.84 8.71 1.67
N GLU A 197 -5.03 9.31 1.79
CA GLU A 197 -5.43 10.55 1.13
C GLU A 197 -4.50 11.70 1.50
N ASN A 198 -4.24 11.86 2.81
CA ASN A 198 -3.31 12.89 3.29
C ASN A 198 -1.87 12.65 2.81
N MET A 199 -1.44 11.39 2.74
CA MET A 199 -0.09 11.04 2.33
C MET A 199 0.12 11.23 0.83
N LEU A 200 -0.87 10.88 0.01
CA LEU A 200 -0.83 10.99 -1.45
C LEU A 200 -0.54 12.43 -1.91
N SER A 201 -1.13 13.42 -1.25
CA SER A 201 -0.84 14.84 -1.52
C SER A 201 0.64 15.17 -1.32
N SER A 202 1.29 14.60 -0.30
CA SER A 202 2.74 14.78 -0.06
C SER A 202 3.64 14.10 -1.11
N PHE A 203 3.11 13.14 -1.86
CA PHE A 203 3.77 12.47 -2.99
C PHE A 203 3.42 13.11 -4.35
N GLY A 204 2.79 14.29 -4.34
CA GLY A 204 2.44 15.04 -5.55
C GLY A 204 1.22 14.48 -6.30
N VAL A 205 0.44 13.58 -5.68
CA VAL A 205 -0.80 13.09 -6.27
C VAL A 205 -1.92 14.07 -5.94
N ALA A 206 -2.61 14.55 -6.96
CA ALA A 206 -3.80 15.38 -6.77
C ALA A 206 -4.93 14.53 -6.18
N VAL A 207 -5.22 14.76 -4.89
CA VAL A 207 -6.35 14.17 -4.18
C VAL A 207 -7.33 15.27 -3.80
N ASP A 208 -8.57 15.17 -4.29
CA ASP A 208 -9.68 16.03 -3.85
C ASP A 208 -10.65 15.20 -3.02
N CYS A 209 -10.93 15.67 -1.80
CA CYS A 209 -11.84 15.05 -0.86
C CYS A 209 -13.05 15.97 -0.67
N GLN A 210 -14.16 15.66 -1.33
CA GLN A 210 -15.40 16.43 -1.24
C GLN A 210 -16.48 15.61 -0.54
N ALA A 211 -16.80 16.01 0.70
CA ALA A 211 -17.73 15.32 1.60
C ALA A 211 -17.36 13.84 1.84
N GLU A 212 -17.78 12.96 0.93
CA GLU A 212 -17.62 11.50 0.95
C GLU A 212 -16.91 10.97 -0.32
N MET A 213 -16.65 11.83 -1.31
CA MET A 213 -15.96 11.48 -2.55
C MET A 213 -14.46 11.78 -2.49
N ILE A 214 -13.66 10.83 -2.94
CA ILE A 214 -12.21 10.97 -3.09
C ILE A 214 -11.84 10.81 -4.55
N PHE A 215 -11.23 11.84 -5.14
CA PHE A 215 -10.74 11.83 -6.52
C PHE A 215 -9.21 11.71 -6.54
N GLY A 216 -8.66 10.71 -7.23
CA GLY A 216 -7.24 10.60 -7.53
C GLY A 216 -7.00 10.58 -9.04
N ARG A 217 -6.13 11.46 -9.56
CA ARG A 217 -5.74 11.45 -11.00
C ARG A 217 -4.39 10.76 -11.21
N GLY A 218 -4.41 9.54 -11.75
CA GLY A 218 -3.23 8.69 -11.96
C GLY A 218 -2.32 9.03 -13.16
N ARG A 219 -2.65 10.01 -14.02
CA ARG A 219 -1.78 10.39 -15.15
C ARG A 219 -0.58 11.28 -14.77
N SER A 220 -0.43 11.61 -13.49
CA SER A 220 0.65 12.47 -13.00
C SER A 220 1.84 11.61 -12.60
N THR A 221 3.05 11.96 -13.03
CA THR A 221 4.26 11.35 -12.48
C THR A 221 4.30 11.60 -10.98
N ILE A 222 4.21 10.53 -10.18
CA ILE A 222 4.38 10.62 -8.73
C ILE A 222 5.84 10.98 -8.49
N SER A 223 6.11 12.10 -7.83
CA SER A 223 7.47 12.55 -7.58
C SER A 223 7.72 12.65 -6.08
N SER A 224 8.79 12.03 -5.62
CA SER A 224 9.29 12.24 -4.26
C SER A 224 10.32 13.36 -4.26
N ASN A 225 9.98 14.49 -3.61
CA ASN A 225 10.83 15.69 -3.61
C ASN A 225 11.41 16.03 -2.23
N ASN A 226 11.07 15.31 -1.13
CA ASN A 226 11.56 15.57 0.23
C ASN A 226 11.32 14.37 1.18
N GLY A 227 11.89 14.44 2.39
CA GLY A 227 11.70 13.43 3.44
C GLY A 227 10.27 13.38 4.01
N TYR A 228 9.76 12.16 4.22
CA TYR A 228 8.49 11.86 4.87
C TYR A 228 8.72 11.41 6.32
N SER A 229 7.87 11.79 7.28
CA SER A 229 7.93 11.31 8.67
C SER A 229 6.76 10.39 8.95
N ALA A 230 7.00 9.19 9.50
CA ALA A 230 5.96 8.19 9.77
C ALA A 230 5.17 8.41 11.08
N SER A 231 5.15 9.64 11.59
CA SER A 231 4.58 10.05 12.88
C SER A 231 3.16 10.56 12.77
#